data_AF-A0A1I1SK23-F1
#
_entry.id   AF-A0A1I1SK23-F1
#
_cell.length_a   1.000
_cell.length_b   1.000
_cell.length_c   1.000
_cell.angle_alpha   90.00
_cell.angle_beta   90.00
_cell.angle_gamma   90.00
#
_symmetry.space_group_name_H-M   'P 1'
#
loop_
_entity.id
_entity.type
_entity.pdbx_description
1 polymer ?
#
loop_
_entity_poly.entity_id
_entity_poly.type
_entity_poly.pdbx_seq_one_letter_code
_entity_poly.pdbx_strand_id
1 'polypeptide(L)'
;MDSLKTDQQTDTPYSPVHQHNFQKATLLVVEDQEDIWTLVHFSLKKFFPDVTLHRCANRKQVIGYLTNCLTNQTALPKLILQDLYLPQSAVGFGLLNDVRMLLGNQQQIPILVMSSSVAEADIRQAYQQGASFYIVKPQTMNRWLSLAQSLRQFWWEQGVLPLDSTGGSE
;
A
#
# COMPACT_ATOMS: atom_id res chain seq x y z
N MET A 1 21.09 -34.36 -27.53
CA MET A 1 20.58 -33.15 -28.22
C MET A 1 19.63 -32.50 -27.26
N ASP A 2 20.17 -31.62 -26.41
CA ASP A 2 19.43 -30.93 -25.38
C ASP A 2 18.51 -29.88 -26.02
N SER A 3 17.23 -29.97 -25.68
CA SER A 3 16.20 -29.04 -26.08
C SER A 3 16.46 -27.68 -25.43
N LEU A 4 16.75 -26.69 -26.27
CA LEU A 4 16.67 -25.28 -25.95
C LEU A 4 15.28 -24.98 -25.38
N LYS A 5 15.20 -24.76 -24.06
CA LYS A 5 14.07 -24.07 -23.46
C LYS A 5 14.23 -22.60 -23.82
N THR A 6 13.40 -22.16 -24.76
CA THR A 6 13.25 -20.76 -25.12
C THR A 6 12.71 -20.01 -23.90
N ASP A 7 13.55 -19.22 -23.25
CA ASP A 7 13.10 -18.21 -22.29
C ASP A 7 12.16 -17.25 -23.03
N GLN A 8 10.88 -17.27 -22.65
CA GLN A 8 9.94 -16.24 -23.06
C GLN A 8 10.30 -14.98 -22.29
N GLN A 9 11.23 -14.20 -22.84
CA GLN A 9 11.49 -12.83 -22.40
C GLN A 9 10.17 -12.05 -22.58
N THR A 10 9.48 -11.77 -21.49
CA THR A 10 8.30 -10.92 -21.53
C THR A 10 8.77 -9.50 -21.85
N ASP A 11 8.31 -8.94 -22.98
CA ASP A 11 8.54 -7.55 -23.41
C ASP A 11 7.83 -6.58 -22.45
N THR A 12 8.31 -6.50 -21.21
CA THR A 12 7.89 -5.48 -20.26
C THR A 12 8.95 -4.38 -20.24
N PRO A 13 8.57 -3.10 -20.19
CA PRO A 13 9.53 -2.00 -20.13
C PRO A 13 10.26 -1.91 -18.77
N TYR A 14 9.99 -2.84 -17.84
CA TYR A 14 10.47 -2.81 -16.47
C TYR A 14 11.58 -3.83 -16.26
N SER A 15 12.63 -3.41 -15.53
CA SER A 15 13.67 -4.34 -15.10
C SER A 15 13.10 -5.40 -14.13
N PRO A 16 13.75 -6.57 -13.99
CA PRO A 16 13.21 -7.67 -13.17
C PRO A 16 12.83 -7.27 -11.73
N VAL A 17 13.60 -6.36 -11.12
CA VAL A 17 13.32 -5.87 -9.75
C VAL A 17 12.05 -5.00 -9.68
N HIS A 18 11.65 -4.34 -10.76
CA HIS A 18 10.38 -3.57 -10.82
C HIS A 18 9.20 -4.46 -11.19
N GLN A 19 9.42 -5.54 -11.96
CA GLN A 19 8.36 -6.50 -12.27
C GLN A 19 7.75 -7.12 -11.01
N HIS A 20 8.55 -7.29 -9.95
CA HIS A 20 8.09 -7.73 -8.62
C HIS A 20 6.92 -6.90 -8.06
N ASN A 21 6.92 -5.58 -8.30
CA ASN A 21 5.86 -4.70 -7.82
C ASN A 21 4.48 -5.09 -8.35
N PHE A 22 4.43 -5.71 -9.54
CA PHE A 22 3.20 -6.08 -10.24
C PHE A 22 2.77 -7.53 -9.98
N GLN A 23 3.65 -8.39 -9.44
CA GLN A 23 3.33 -9.79 -9.20
C GLN A 23 2.37 -9.96 -8.02
N LYS A 24 1.15 -10.46 -8.30
CA LYS A 24 0.07 -10.65 -7.32
C LYS A 24 -0.14 -9.41 -6.43
N ALA A 25 0.03 -8.24 -7.04
CA ALA A 25 0.11 -6.97 -6.33
C ALA A 25 -1.22 -6.65 -5.65
N THR A 26 -1.15 -6.35 -4.35
CA THR A 26 -2.29 -5.80 -3.61
C THR A 26 -1.92 -4.44 -3.03
N LEU A 27 -2.80 -3.47 -3.23
CA LEU A 27 -2.79 -2.17 -2.54
C LEU A 27 -3.90 -2.20 -1.49
N LEU A 28 -3.50 -2.17 -0.21
CA LEU A 28 -4.45 -2.11 0.90
C LEU A 28 -4.85 -0.66 1.12
N VAL A 29 -6.16 -0.37 1.10
CA VAL A 29 -6.72 0.96 1.34
C VAL A 29 -7.56 0.92 2.61
N VAL A 30 -7.23 1.76 3.58
CA VAL A 30 -7.95 1.88 4.84
C VAL A 30 -8.77 3.16 4.83
N GLU A 31 -10.08 3.04 4.69
CA GLU A 31 -11.03 4.15 4.56
C GLU A 31 -12.43 3.69 4.98
N ASP A 32 -12.97 4.31 6.03
CA ASP A 32 -14.28 3.97 6.61
C ASP A 32 -15.44 4.71 5.94
N GLN A 33 -15.21 5.86 5.32
CA GLN A 33 -16.26 6.66 4.70
C GLN A 33 -16.53 6.21 3.26
N GLU A 34 -17.76 5.81 2.95
CA GLU A 34 -18.17 5.32 1.62
C GLU A 34 -17.95 6.34 0.51
N ASP A 35 -18.26 7.62 0.77
CA ASP A 35 -18.13 8.67 -0.25
C ASP A 35 -16.67 8.91 -0.62
N ILE A 36 -15.78 8.95 0.38
CA ILE A 36 -14.34 9.08 0.16
C ILE A 36 -13.78 7.83 -0.51
N TRP A 37 -14.19 6.64 -0.04
CA TRP A 37 -13.82 5.39 -0.68
C TRP A 37 -14.20 5.36 -2.16
N THR A 38 -15.38 5.86 -2.52
CA THR A 38 -15.83 5.90 -3.92
C THR A 38 -14.88 6.73 -4.79
N LEU A 39 -14.45 7.90 -4.31
CA LEU A 39 -13.51 8.78 -5.02
C LEU A 39 -12.11 8.14 -5.14
N VAL A 40 -11.62 7.56 -4.04
CA VAL A 40 -10.32 6.88 -3.97
C VAL A 40 -10.31 5.68 -4.91
N HIS A 41 -11.33 4.82 -4.82
CA HIS A 41 -11.44 3.60 -5.62
C HIS A 41 -11.53 3.91 -7.11
N PHE A 42 -12.38 4.86 -7.52
CA PHE A 42 -12.46 5.28 -8.92
C PHE A 42 -11.11 5.76 -9.44
N SER A 43 -10.42 6.60 -8.65
CA SER A 43 -9.14 7.18 -9.06
C SER A 43 -8.05 6.12 -9.16
N LEU A 44 -7.93 5.25 -8.15
CA LEU A 44 -6.96 4.16 -8.14
C LEU A 44 -7.25 3.16 -9.26
N LYS A 45 -8.49 2.71 -9.47
CA LYS A 45 -8.83 1.75 -10.54
C LYS A 45 -8.42 2.22 -11.92
N LYS A 46 -8.44 3.53 -12.18
CA LYS A 46 -8.01 4.10 -13.46
C LYS A 46 -6.50 3.93 -13.73
N PHE A 47 -5.67 3.98 -12.68
CA PHE A 47 -4.20 3.95 -12.80
C PHE A 47 -3.54 2.66 -12.30
N PHE A 48 -4.31 1.78 -11.66
CA PHE A 48 -3.88 0.50 -11.11
C PHE A 48 -4.76 -0.66 -11.64
N PRO A 49 -4.87 -0.86 -12.97
CA PRO A 49 -5.75 -1.90 -13.55
C PRO A 49 -5.27 -3.33 -13.25
N ASP A 50 -3.98 -3.49 -12.98
CA ASP A 50 -3.19 -4.70 -12.74
C ASP A 50 -2.91 -4.95 -11.24
N VAL A 51 -3.38 -4.07 -10.35
CA VAL A 51 -3.21 -4.22 -8.90
C VAL A 51 -4.57 -4.45 -8.24
N THR A 52 -4.62 -5.44 -7.35
CA THR A 52 -5.80 -5.70 -6.54
C THR A 52 -5.94 -4.60 -5.49
N LEU A 53 -7.08 -3.90 -5.50
CA LEU A 53 -7.41 -2.95 -4.44
C LEU A 53 -8.19 -3.68 -3.35
N HIS A 54 -7.65 -3.75 -2.14
CA HIS A 54 -8.34 -4.34 -0.99
C HIS A 54 -8.74 -3.23 -0.01
N ARG A 55 -10.03 -3.05 0.24
CA ARG A 55 -10.52 -2.07 1.22
C ARG A 55 -10.61 -2.70 2.61
N CYS A 56 -10.17 -1.97 3.62
CA CYS A 56 -10.55 -2.19 5.02
C CYS A 56 -11.19 -0.91 5.56
N ALA A 57 -12.34 -1.03 6.22
CA ALA A 57 -13.09 0.09 6.79
C ALA A 57 -12.80 0.32 8.28
N ASN A 58 -11.96 -0.51 8.92
CA ASN A 58 -11.61 -0.34 10.32
C ASN A 58 -10.35 -1.13 10.71
N ARG A 59 -9.82 -0.82 11.89
CA ARG A 59 -8.64 -1.47 12.50
C ARG A 59 -8.75 -3.00 12.54
N LYS A 60 -9.90 -3.56 12.92
CA LYS A 60 -10.09 -5.02 13.02
C LYS A 60 -9.91 -5.71 11.67
N GLN A 61 -10.44 -5.12 10.60
CA GLN A 61 -10.29 -5.67 9.25
C GLN A 61 -8.84 -5.63 8.79
N VAL A 62 -8.11 -4.54 9.06
CA VAL A 62 -6.69 -4.43 8.69
C VAL A 62 -5.85 -5.48 9.41
N ILE A 63 -5.97 -5.57 10.73
CA ILE A 63 -5.19 -6.54 11.53
C ILE A 63 -5.57 -7.98 11.17
N GLY A 64 -6.86 -8.25 10.96
CA GLY A 64 -7.32 -9.56 10.50
C GLY A 64 -6.74 -9.95 9.14
N TYR A 65 -6.75 -9.03 8.16
CA TYR A 65 -6.19 -9.26 6.84
C TYR A 65 -4.69 -9.55 6.90
N LEU A 66 -3.90 -8.70 7.57
CA LEU A 66 -2.45 -8.89 7.68
C LEU A 66 -2.10 -10.16 8.47
N THR A 67 -2.79 -10.44 9.57
CA THR A 67 -2.58 -11.67 10.36
C THR A 67 -2.88 -12.93 9.53
N ASN A 68 -3.92 -12.87 8.69
CA ASN A 68 -4.25 -13.96 7.80
C ASN A 68 -3.17 -14.17 6.72
N CYS A 69 -2.59 -13.10 6.19
CA CYS A 69 -1.45 -13.20 5.27
C CYS A 69 -0.25 -13.87 5.93
N LEU A 70 0.10 -13.43 7.14
CA LEU A 70 1.25 -13.95 7.89
C LEU A 70 1.06 -15.43 8.26
N THR A 71 -0.08 -15.77 8.85
CA THR A 71 -0.38 -17.14 9.32
C THR A 71 -0.40 -18.14 8.17
N ASN A 72 -1.00 -17.76 7.04
CA ASN A 72 -1.11 -18.65 5.87
C ASN A 72 0.04 -18.49 4.87
N GLN A 73 1.05 -17.67 5.20
CA GLN A 73 2.20 -17.38 4.33
C GLN A 73 1.79 -16.94 2.92
N THR A 74 0.73 -16.14 2.82
CA THR A 74 0.31 -15.54 1.55
C THR A 74 0.95 -14.17 1.35
N ALA A 75 0.90 -13.67 0.11
CA ALA A 75 1.47 -12.37 -0.22
C ALA A 75 0.83 -11.25 0.62
N LEU A 76 1.69 -10.41 1.19
CA LEU A 76 1.30 -9.18 1.86
C LEU A 76 0.99 -8.07 0.84
N PRO A 77 0.26 -7.03 1.23
CA PRO A 77 0.06 -5.89 0.35
C PRO A 77 1.42 -5.22 0.08
N LYS A 78 1.64 -4.80 -1.17
CA LYS A 78 2.88 -4.12 -1.57
C LYS A 78 2.97 -2.72 -0.96
N LEU A 79 1.82 -2.11 -0.64
CA LEU A 79 1.70 -0.78 -0.04
C LEU A 79 0.37 -0.67 0.71
N ILE A 80 0.35 0.14 1.77
CA ILE A 80 -0.86 0.50 2.53
C ILE A 80 -1.12 2.00 2.39
N LEU A 81 -2.31 2.36 1.91
CA LEU A 81 -2.86 3.72 1.97
C LEU A 81 -3.82 3.79 3.15
N GLN A 82 -3.47 4.53 4.19
CA GLN A 82 -4.25 4.55 5.43
C GLN A 82 -4.83 5.94 5.70
N ASP A 83 -6.15 6.06 5.85
CA ASP A 83 -6.74 7.26 6.44
C ASP A 83 -6.33 7.41 7.91
N LEU A 84 -5.88 8.61 8.29
CA LEU A 84 -5.59 8.93 9.68
C LEU A 84 -6.87 9.00 10.53
N TYR A 85 -7.94 9.58 10.00
CA TYR A 85 -9.16 9.83 10.75
C TYR A 85 -10.16 8.69 10.60
N LEU A 86 -9.85 7.54 11.20
CA LEU A 86 -10.58 6.28 11.02
C LEU A 86 -11.31 5.80 12.29
N PRO A 87 -12.52 6.26 12.65
CA PRO A 87 -13.16 7.56 12.32
C PRO A 87 -12.55 8.73 13.11
N GLN A 88 -11.58 8.46 13.98
CA GLN A 88 -10.88 9.43 14.82
C GLN A 88 -9.37 9.21 14.71
N SER A 89 -8.58 10.29 14.77
CA SER A 89 -7.13 10.22 14.59
C SER A 89 -6.43 9.29 15.57
N ALA A 90 -6.87 9.24 16.83
CA ALA A 90 -6.33 8.32 17.83
C ALA A 90 -6.41 6.85 17.41
N VAL A 91 -7.46 6.47 16.66
CA VAL A 91 -7.63 5.11 16.15
C VAL A 91 -6.69 4.86 14.96
N GLY A 92 -6.55 5.81 14.03
CA GLY A 92 -5.62 5.70 12.91
C GLY A 92 -4.15 5.65 13.35
N PHE A 93 -3.78 6.47 14.33
CA PHE A 93 -2.47 6.41 14.99
C PHE A 93 -2.25 5.05 15.68
N GLY A 94 -3.23 4.58 16.45
CA GLY A 94 -3.17 3.25 17.05
C GLY A 94 -3.00 2.13 16.02
N LEU A 95 -3.66 2.25 14.86
CA LEU A 95 -3.53 1.30 13.77
C LEU A 95 -2.12 1.30 13.16
N LEU A 96 -1.48 2.47 12.95
CA LEU A 96 -0.10 2.53 12.46
C LEU A 96 0.85 1.74 13.36
N ASN A 97 0.74 2.00 14.67
CA ASN A 97 1.56 1.32 15.66
C ASN A 97 1.31 -0.20 15.66
N ASP A 98 0.05 -0.63 15.62
CA ASP A 98 -0.29 -2.05 15.54
C ASP A 98 0.28 -2.73 14.30
N VAL A 99 0.15 -2.10 13.12
CA VAL A 99 0.67 -2.66 11.88
C VAL A 99 2.19 -2.80 11.96
N ARG A 100 2.90 -1.80 12.50
CA ARG A 100 4.35 -1.86 12.68
C ARG A 100 4.78 -2.94 13.67
N MET A 101 4.07 -3.09 14.79
CA MET A 101 4.33 -4.16 15.75
C MET A 101 4.07 -5.54 15.15
N LEU A 102 2.99 -5.69 14.38
CA LEU A 102 2.60 -6.96 13.75
C LEU A 102 3.60 -7.42 12.68
N LEU A 103 4.06 -6.50 11.82
CA LEU A 103 5.01 -6.80 10.75
C LEU A 103 6.45 -6.96 11.26
N GLY A 104 6.78 -6.33 12.39
CA GLY A 104 8.12 -6.32 12.96
C GLY A 104 9.16 -5.68 12.03
N ASN A 105 10.45 -5.91 12.31
CA ASN A 105 11.54 -5.32 11.53
C ASN A 105 11.79 -6.03 10.19
N GLN A 106 11.27 -7.24 10.02
CA GLN A 106 11.54 -8.11 8.87
C GLN A 106 10.67 -7.76 7.65
N GLN A 107 9.56 -7.04 7.84
CA GLN A 107 8.61 -6.72 6.77
C GLN A 107 8.34 -5.23 6.68
N GLN A 108 8.89 -4.58 5.66
CA GLN A 108 8.90 -3.13 5.53
C GLN A 108 7.83 -2.61 4.57
N ILE A 109 6.56 -2.97 4.76
CA ILE A 109 5.49 -2.47 3.90
C ILE A 109 5.38 -0.93 4.05
N PRO A 110 5.49 -0.15 2.97
CA PRO A 110 5.30 1.29 3.05
C PRO A 110 3.87 1.61 3.47
N ILE A 111 3.73 2.46 4.48
CA ILE A 111 2.41 2.97 4.90
C ILE A 111 2.36 4.45 4.57
N LEU A 112 1.53 4.80 3.60
CA LEU A 112 1.26 6.18 3.25
C LEU A 112 -0.01 6.61 3.97
N VAL A 113 0.12 7.55 4.89
CA VAL A 113 -1.02 8.12 5.61
C VAL A 113 -1.69 9.16 4.73
N MET A 114 -3.02 9.15 4.66
CA MET A 114 -3.84 10.18 4.05
C MET A 114 -4.64 10.89 5.12
N SER A 115 -4.74 12.22 5.06
CA SER A 115 -5.52 12.99 6.04
C SER A 115 -5.91 14.36 5.49
N SER A 116 -7.06 14.88 5.89
CA SER A 116 -7.42 16.28 5.62
C SER A 116 -6.69 17.27 6.55
N SER A 117 -6.11 16.77 7.66
CA SER A 117 -5.35 17.60 8.59
C SER A 117 -3.99 17.96 8.00
N VAL A 118 -3.68 19.26 8.06
CA VAL A 118 -2.36 19.84 7.77
C VAL A 118 -1.66 20.29 9.05
N ALA A 119 -2.19 19.90 10.22
CA ALA A 119 -1.59 20.25 11.50
C ALA A 119 -0.24 19.57 11.66
N GLU A 120 0.77 20.35 12.03
CA GLU A 120 2.15 19.88 12.16
C GLU A 120 2.27 18.75 13.20
N ALA A 121 1.48 18.80 14.27
CA ALA A 121 1.44 17.76 15.29
C ALA A 121 1.01 16.41 14.71
N ASP A 122 -0.04 16.37 13.88
CA ASP A 122 -0.52 15.13 13.27
C ASP A 122 0.51 14.55 12.31
N ILE A 123 1.13 15.41 11.50
CA ILE A 123 2.17 15.01 10.55
C ILE A 123 3.36 14.41 11.29
N ARG A 124 3.89 15.12 12.30
CA ARG A 124 5.01 14.64 13.12
C ARG A 124 4.68 13.31 13.80
N GLN A 125 3.50 13.20 14.39
CA GLN A 125 3.07 11.99 15.08
C GLN A 125 2.93 10.81 14.11
N ALA A 126 2.40 11.02 12.90
CA ALA A 126 2.28 9.95 11.90
C ALA A 126 3.65 9.36 11.54
N TYR A 127 4.65 10.22 11.30
CA TYR A 127 6.01 9.77 11.03
C TYR A 127 6.65 9.07 12.24
N GLN A 128 6.47 9.59 13.45
CA GLN A 128 6.95 8.95 14.68
C GLN A 128 6.38 7.53 14.88
N GLN A 129 5.16 7.30 14.40
CA GLN A 129 4.48 6.00 14.48
C GLN A 129 4.74 5.11 13.26
N GLY A 130 5.67 5.50 12.39
CA GLY A 130 6.17 4.67 11.30
C GLY A 130 5.44 4.84 9.97
N ALA A 131 4.71 5.94 9.74
CA ALA A 131 4.30 6.32 8.39
C ALA A 131 5.55 6.54 7.51
N SER A 132 5.50 6.03 6.28
CA SER A 132 6.54 6.24 5.28
C SER A 132 6.36 7.58 4.56
N PHE A 133 5.11 8.05 4.45
CA PHE A 133 4.77 9.33 3.84
C PHE A 133 3.43 9.83 4.37
N TYR A 134 3.23 11.15 4.33
CA TYR A 134 1.97 11.80 4.70
C TYR A 134 1.41 12.56 3.49
N ILE A 135 0.16 12.27 3.15
CA ILE A 135 -0.55 12.82 2.00
C ILE A 135 -1.73 13.62 2.51
N VAL A 136 -1.79 14.90 2.13
CA VAL A 136 -2.97 15.71 2.38
C VAL A 136 -4.07 15.29 1.40
N LYS A 137 -5.25 14.92 1.92
CA LYS A 137 -6.37 14.43 1.12
C LYS A 137 -6.75 15.48 0.06
N PRO A 138 -6.81 15.10 -1.22
CA PRO A 138 -7.30 15.97 -2.27
C PRO A 138 -8.74 16.46 -2.03
N GLN A 139 -8.99 17.74 -2.29
CA GLN A 139 -10.33 18.34 -2.17
C GLN A 139 -11.19 18.20 -3.44
N THR A 140 -10.60 17.81 -4.57
CA THR A 140 -11.30 17.70 -5.85
C THR A 140 -10.98 16.40 -6.55
N MET A 141 -11.91 15.95 -7.39
CA MET A 141 -11.76 14.71 -8.14
C MET A 141 -10.53 14.72 -9.07
N ASN A 142 -10.25 15.85 -9.73
CA ASN A 142 -9.07 15.97 -10.58
C ASN A 142 -7.76 15.80 -9.78
N ARG A 143 -7.71 16.30 -8.55
CA ARG A 143 -6.55 16.13 -7.67
C ARG A 143 -6.43 14.69 -7.16
N TRP A 144 -7.54 13.98 -6.93
CA TRP A 144 -7.52 12.54 -6.67
C TRP A 144 -6.95 11.73 -7.85
N LEU A 145 -7.35 12.05 -9.08
CA LEU A 145 -6.79 11.44 -10.29
C LEU A 145 -5.28 11.69 -10.41
N SER A 146 -4.84 12.94 -10.20
CA SER A 146 -3.40 13.27 -10.22
C SER A 146 -2.63 12.55 -9.12
N LEU A 147 -3.20 12.42 -7.91
CA LEU A 147 -2.58 11.68 -6.82
C LEU A 147 -2.42 10.20 -7.18
N ALA A 148 -3.48 9.54 -7.68
CA ALA A 148 -3.42 8.14 -8.07
C ALA A 148 -2.39 7.89 -9.18
N GLN A 149 -2.32 8.76 -10.18
CA GLN A 149 -1.29 8.69 -11.22
C GLN A 149 0.13 8.83 -10.64
N SER A 150 0.32 9.79 -9.72
CA SER A 150 1.62 10.02 -9.09
C SER A 150 2.04 8.84 -8.23
N LEU A 151 1.10 8.23 -7.48
CA LEU A 151 1.36 7.02 -6.71
C LEU A 151 1.80 5.86 -7.60
N ARG A 152 1.13 5.66 -8.74
CA ARG A 152 1.50 4.63 -9.73
C ARG A 152 2.92 4.84 -10.24
N GLN A 153 3.20 6.04 -10.75
CA GLN A 153 4.50 6.35 -11.34
C GLN A 153 5.63 6.24 -10.33
N PHE A 154 5.46 6.81 -9.13
CA PHE A 154 6.53 6.85 -8.14
C PHE A 154 6.75 5.49 -7.47
N TRP A 155 5.70 4.86 -6.94
CA TRP A 155 5.87 3.66 -6.11
C TRP A 155 5.94 2.37 -6.92
N TRP A 156 5.24 2.27 -8.05
CA TRP A 156 5.17 1.03 -8.82
C TRP A 156 6.13 0.99 -10.01
N GLU A 157 6.32 2.12 -10.69
CA GLU A 157 7.09 2.16 -11.95
C GLU A 157 8.55 2.61 -11.75
N GLN A 158 8.80 3.57 -10.85
CA GLN A 158 10.14 4.08 -10.57
C GLN A 158 10.76 3.50 -9.29
N GLY A 159 9.95 3.26 -8.28
CA GLY A 159 10.37 2.69 -7.01
C GLY A 159 10.46 1.17 -7.06
N VAL A 160 11.33 0.60 -6.25
CA VAL A 160 11.33 -0.84 -5.94
C VAL A 160 10.65 -1.01 -4.58
N LEU A 161 9.46 -1.61 -4.55
CA LEU A 161 8.79 -1.93 -3.30
C LEU A 161 9.52 -3.10 -2.62
N PRO A 162 9.39 -3.24 -1.28
CA PRO A 162 10.03 -4.33 -0.56
C PRO A 162 9.80 -5.66 -1.24
N LEU A 163 10.90 -6.40 -1.41
CA LEU A 163 10.83 -7.75 -1.93
C LEU A 163 10.07 -8.62 -0.93
N ASP A 164 9.29 -9.56 -1.45
CA ASP A 164 8.63 -10.51 -0.57
C ASP A 164 9.75 -11.28 0.14
N SER A 165 9.67 -11.39 1.46
CA SER A 165 10.60 -12.21 2.24
C SER A 165 10.34 -13.67 1.89
N THR A 166 10.78 -14.12 0.72
CA THR A 166 10.96 -15.54 0.45
C THR A 166 11.92 -16.04 1.52
N GLY A 167 11.53 -17.10 2.23
CA GLY A 167 12.29 -17.68 3.33
C GLY A 167 13.70 -18.07 2.93
N GLY A 168 14.62 -17.11 2.92
CA GLY A 168 16.04 -17.31 3.03
C GLY A 168 16.34 -17.58 4.49
N SER A 169 15.96 -18.77 4.95
CA SER A 169 16.72 -19.42 6.00
C SER A 169 18.08 -19.76 5.39
N GLU A 170 19.06 -18.88 5.59
CA GLU A 170 20.44 -19.32 5.78
C GLU A 170 20.64 -19.82 7.21
#